data_AF-A0A519T720-F1
#
_entry.id   AF-A0A519T720-F1
#
_cell.length_a   1.000
_cell.length_b   1.000
_cell.length_c   1.000
_cell.angle_alpha   90.00
_cell.angle_beta   90.00
_cell.angle_gamma   90.00
#
_symmetry.space_group_name_H-M   'P 1'
#
loop_
_entity.id
_entity.type
_entity.pdbx_description
1 polymer ?
#
loop_
_entity_poly.entity_id
_entity_poly.type
_entity_poly.pdbx_seq_one_letter_code
_entity_poly.pdbx_strand_id
1 'polypeptide(L)'
;MRIFPLLLAGLVGGSLASQGQGLPAGQPDTTRTTATTTIPAVKTPKPPKRITILPIPVLFYQQETGVGYGLGGLLSGRLGTDTITRSSNARVQYWTTQESQNLLQFVHTIYSPGEKFYLNGEISSYKNRLYYFGIGNDVSDNNRSFLDFNLFIINQRFQKSIAKNQFLGLQYRLSRVYNISPQNGRVNKDGDEIAGTNYFLPGGDPRLDARQRQNFSVSGIGPVYTLDSRDVALGATRGSLLDLQVMFNGKFIG
;
A
#
# COMPACT_ATOMS: atom_id res chain seq x y z
N MET A 1 -10.00 -1.09 46.39
CA MET A 1 -9.35 0.18 46.00
C MET A 1 -7.90 -0.09 45.63
N ARG A 2 -7.59 -0.20 44.33
CA ARG A 2 -6.24 -0.08 43.78
C ARG A 2 -6.37 0.54 42.39
N ILE A 3 -5.78 1.72 42.24
CA ILE A 3 -5.82 2.58 41.06
C ILE A 3 -4.65 2.17 40.17
N PHE A 4 -4.91 1.78 38.92
CA PHE A 4 -3.88 1.55 37.91
C PHE A 4 -4.06 2.59 36.80
N PRO A 5 -3.02 3.38 36.46
CA PRO A 5 -3.17 4.52 35.55
C PRO A 5 -3.18 4.07 34.08
N LEU A 6 -4.03 4.76 33.31
CA LEU A 6 -4.06 4.82 31.86
C LEU A 6 -2.67 5.18 31.30
N LEU A 7 -2.09 4.29 30.51
CA LEU A 7 -0.93 4.59 29.67
C LEU A 7 -1.42 4.68 28.21
N LEU A 8 -1.69 5.93 27.82
CA LEU A 8 -1.98 6.33 26.45
C LEU A 8 -0.66 6.36 25.67
N ALA A 9 -0.31 5.24 25.03
CA ALA A 9 0.84 5.20 24.11
C ALA A 9 0.40 5.67 22.72
N GLY A 10 0.63 6.96 22.44
CA GLY A 10 0.59 7.50 21.09
C GLY A 10 1.68 6.87 20.25
N LEU A 11 1.29 6.11 19.23
CA LEU A 11 2.19 5.53 18.24
C LEU A 11 2.63 6.63 17.27
N VAL A 12 3.61 7.43 17.69
CA VAL A 12 4.40 8.28 16.80
C VAL A 12 5.40 7.36 16.10
N GLY A 13 5.07 6.95 14.87
CA GLY A 13 5.99 6.21 14.01
C GLY A 13 7.18 7.09 13.64
N GLY A 14 8.32 6.89 14.32
CA GLY A 14 9.58 7.50 13.98
C GLY A 14 10.07 7.02 12.61
N SER A 15 10.26 7.95 11.68
CA SER A 15 10.97 7.68 10.44
C SER A 15 12.46 7.46 10.74
N LEU A 16 12.96 6.24 10.53
CA LEU A 16 14.39 5.98 10.47
C LEU A 16 14.97 6.76 9.29
N ALA A 17 15.78 7.76 9.59
CA ALA A 17 16.55 8.51 8.61
C ALA A 17 17.67 7.61 8.08
N SER A 18 17.58 7.16 6.82
CA SER A 18 18.75 6.64 6.10
C SER A 18 19.59 7.83 5.65
N GLN A 19 20.75 8.02 6.26
CA GLN A 19 21.73 9.01 5.83
C GLN A 19 22.20 8.70 4.41
N GLY A 20 22.08 9.66 3.49
CA GLY A 20 22.65 9.55 2.16
C GLY A 20 24.18 9.59 2.23
N GLN A 21 24.84 8.65 1.55
CA GLN A 21 26.29 8.69 1.34
C GLN A 21 26.65 9.94 0.51
N GLY A 22 27.37 10.88 1.13
CA GLY A 22 28.01 11.98 0.42
C GLY A 22 29.21 11.46 -0.38
N LEU A 23 29.27 11.79 -1.67
CA LEU A 23 30.48 11.63 -2.47
C LEU A 23 31.43 12.80 -2.18
N PRO A 24 32.75 12.57 -1.96
CA PRO A 24 33.69 13.63 -1.65
C PRO A 24 33.98 14.54 -2.85
N ALA A 25 34.21 15.82 -2.59
CA ALA A 25 34.55 16.84 -3.58
C ALA A 25 35.98 16.64 -4.11
N GLY A 26 36.13 16.48 -5.42
CA GLY A 26 37.43 16.48 -6.11
C GLY A 26 37.88 17.90 -6.46
N GLN A 27 39.15 18.21 -6.19
CA GLN A 27 39.82 19.50 -6.42
C GLN A 27 39.91 19.91 -7.90
N PRO A 28 40.03 21.21 -8.21
CA PRO A 28 40.15 21.70 -9.58
C PRO A 28 41.61 21.68 -10.04
N ASP A 29 41.90 20.99 -11.14
CA ASP A 29 43.23 21.00 -11.74
C ASP A 29 43.22 21.79 -13.05
N THR A 30 43.97 22.89 -13.04
CA THR A 30 44.19 23.80 -14.15
C THR A 30 45.34 23.30 -15.02
N THR A 31 45.08 22.87 -16.25
CA THR A 31 46.05 23.03 -17.36
C THR A 31 45.32 23.02 -18.71
N ARG A 32 45.63 24.04 -19.52
CA ARG A 32 45.10 24.29 -20.86
C ARG A 32 46.11 23.78 -21.87
N THR A 33 45.71 22.84 -22.74
CA THR A 33 46.47 22.55 -23.98
C THR A 33 45.51 22.36 -25.14
N THR A 34 45.68 23.21 -26.15
CA THR A 34 44.96 23.21 -27.43
C THR A 34 45.47 22.08 -28.31
N ALA A 35 44.59 21.18 -28.76
CA ALA A 35 44.86 20.27 -29.88
C ALA A 35 43.58 20.10 -30.71
N THR A 36 43.66 20.43 -31.99
CA THR A 36 42.59 20.39 -32.98
C THR A 36 42.42 18.97 -33.52
N THR A 37 41.35 18.25 -33.17
CA THR A 37 40.95 17.03 -33.89
C THR A 37 39.44 16.80 -33.79
N THR A 38 38.76 16.88 -34.95
CA THR A 38 37.42 16.32 -35.27
C THR A 38 36.31 16.48 -34.23
N ILE A 39 35.35 17.36 -34.50
CA ILE A 39 34.05 17.38 -33.84
C ILE A 39 33.41 15.98 -34.05
N PRO A 40 33.25 15.13 -33.02
CA PRO A 40 32.45 13.93 -33.16
C PRO A 40 31.02 14.40 -33.45
N ALA A 41 30.38 13.81 -34.45
CA ALA A 41 28.99 14.06 -34.78
C ALA A 41 28.15 14.20 -33.50
N VAL A 42 27.44 15.34 -33.38
CA VAL A 42 26.47 15.57 -32.31
C VAL A 42 25.54 14.37 -32.32
N LYS A 43 25.72 13.45 -31.35
CA LYS A 43 24.77 12.39 -31.11
C LYS A 43 23.47 13.08 -30.76
N THR A 44 22.55 13.09 -31.72
CA THR A 44 21.16 13.54 -31.52
C THR A 44 20.68 12.96 -30.18
N PRO A 45 20.22 13.78 -29.22
CA PRO A 45 19.81 13.28 -27.92
C PRO A 45 18.74 12.21 -28.13
N LYS A 46 19.11 10.96 -27.88
CA LYS A 46 18.19 9.82 -27.95
C LYS A 46 17.01 10.16 -27.05
N PRO A 47 15.76 10.19 -27.55
CA PRO A 47 14.63 10.63 -26.75
C PRO A 47 14.53 9.73 -25.51
N PRO A 48 14.57 10.27 -24.28
CA PRO A 48 14.70 9.46 -23.08
C PRO A 48 13.33 8.88 -22.72
N LYS A 49 12.85 7.93 -23.51
CA LYS A 49 11.68 7.11 -23.18
C LYS A 49 12.16 5.78 -22.62
N ARG A 50 12.86 5.83 -21.48
CA ARG A 50 13.32 4.62 -20.79
C ARG A 50 12.35 4.33 -19.65
N ILE A 51 11.34 3.51 -19.94
CA ILE A 51 10.61 2.82 -18.87
C ILE A 51 11.64 1.97 -18.13
N THR A 52 11.78 2.22 -16.84
CA THR A 52 12.66 1.47 -15.95
C THR A 52 11.84 0.44 -15.23
N ILE A 53 12.28 -0.82 -15.31
CA ILE A 53 11.67 -1.95 -14.63
C ILE A 53 12.68 -2.42 -13.59
N LEU A 54 12.29 -2.40 -12.32
CA LEU A 54 13.08 -2.88 -11.20
C LEU A 54 12.37 -4.06 -10.55
N PRO A 55 12.81 -5.31 -10.80
CA PRO A 55 12.35 -6.46 -10.03
C PRO A 55 12.90 -6.38 -8.61
N ILE A 56 12.06 -6.70 -7.62
CA ILE A 56 12.38 -6.59 -6.20
C ILE A 56 11.97 -7.91 -5.54
N PRO A 57 12.91 -8.80 -5.15
CA PRO A 57 12.57 -9.97 -4.36
C PRO A 57 12.06 -9.52 -2.98
N VAL A 58 11.08 -10.25 -2.45
CA VAL A 58 10.50 -9.99 -1.14
C VAL A 58 10.80 -11.19 -0.26
N LEU A 59 11.48 -10.96 0.86
CA LEU A 59 11.75 -11.95 1.90
C LEU A 59 11.55 -11.29 3.26
N PHE A 60 10.73 -11.88 4.11
CA PHE A 60 10.47 -11.38 5.46
C PHE A 60 10.10 -12.52 6.40
N TYR A 61 10.04 -12.24 7.70
CA TYR A 61 9.57 -13.18 8.71
C TYR A 61 8.55 -12.47 9.62
N GLN A 62 7.44 -13.14 9.88
CA GLN A 62 6.41 -12.70 10.82
C GLN A 62 6.22 -13.80 11.86
N GLN A 63 6.13 -13.40 13.14
CA GLN A 63 5.94 -14.36 14.24
C GLN A 63 4.64 -15.15 14.09
N GLU A 64 3.63 -14.57 13.45
CA GLU A 64 2.30 -15.18 13.28
C GLU A 64 2.21 -16.15 12.08
N THR A 65 2.98 -15.93 11.02
CA THR A 65 2.79 -16.61 9.72
C THR A 65 4.07 -17.26 9.16
N GLY A 66 5.17 -17.11 9.89
CA GLY A 66 6.47 -17.65 9.54
C GLY A 66 7.18 -16.84 8.46
N VAL A 67 7.98 -17.55 7.65
CA VAL A 67 8.73 -16.95 6.55
C VAL A 67 7.79 -16.58 5.41
N GLY A 68 7.85 -15.33 4.99
CA GLY A 68 7.21 -14.81 3.78
C GLY A 68 8.22 -14.66 2.65
N TYR A 69 7.82 -15.07 1.44
CA TYR A 69 8.60 -14.90 0.23
C TYR A 69 7.72 -14.44 -0.94
N GLY A 70 8.31 -13.69 -1.86
CA GLY A 70 7.56 -13.12 -2.96
C GLY A 70 8.42 -12.36 -3.95
N LEU A 71 7.74 -11.73 -4.88
CA LEU A 71 8.34 -10.93 -5.93
C LEU A 71 7.50 -9.69 -6.19
N GLY A 72 8.17 -8.55 -6.25
CA GLY A 72 7.63 -7.28 -6.70
C GLY A 72 8.33 -6.78 -7.95
N GLY A 73 7.71 -5.81 -8.60
CA GLY A 73 8.25 -5.08 -9.72
C GLY A 73 7.81 -3.63 -9.62
N LEU A 74 8.75 -2.71 -9.80
CA LEU A 74 8.50 -1.28 -9.92
C LEU A 74 8.74 -0.86 -11.37
N LEU A 75 7.71 -0.33 -12.00
CA LEU A 75 7.74 0.32 -13.30
C LEU A 75 7.79 1.83 -13.07
N SER A 76 8.78 2.50 -13.62
CA SER A 76 8.86 3.97 -13.57
C SER A 76 9.14 4.54 -14.97
N GLY A 77 8.43 5.59 -15.34
CA GLY A 77 8.66 6.26 -16.61
C GLY A 77 7.81 7.50 -16.80
N ARG A 78 8.27 8.42 -17.66
CA ARG A 78 7.50 9.61 -18.04
C ARG A 78 6.58 9.30 -19.22
N LEU A 79 5.34 9.76 -19.12
CA LEU A 79 4.36 9.71 -20.20
C LEU A 79 4.37 11.04 -20.95
N GLY A 80 5.13 11.08 -22.05
CA GLY A 80 5.27 12.27 -22.90
C GLY A 80 6.72 12.45 -23.37
N THR A 81 6.93 13.41 -24.26
CA THR A 81 8.25 13.88 -24.69
C THR A 81 8.73 15.10 -23.89
N ASP A 82 7.87 15.61 -23.01
CA ASP A 82 8.09 16.84 -22.24
C ASP A 82 8.84 16.56 -20.93
N THR A 83 9.81 17.42 -20.60
CA THR A 83 10.58 17.40 -19.35
C THR A 83 9.82 17.96 -18.15
N ILE A 84 8.69 18.63 -18.37
CA ILE A 84 7.88 19.25 -17.31
C ILE A 84 7.02 18.21 -16.56
N THR A 85 6.71 17.06 -17.18
CA THR A 85 5.83 16.04 -16.57
C THR A 85 6.61 15.13 -15.61
N ARG A 86 6.10 14.95 -14.38
CA ARG A 86 6.66 14.00 -13.40
C ARG A 86 6.63 12.55 -13.89
N SER A 87 7.54 11.73 -13.36
CA SER A 87 7.59 10.29 -13.69
C SER A 87 6.37 9.58 -13.11
N SER A 88 5.66 8.84 -13.97
CA SER A 88 4.63 7.89 -13.56
C SER A 88 5.29 6.65 -12.97
N ASN A 89 4.64 6.05 -11.98
CA ASN A 89 5.12 4.84 -11.31
C ASN A 89 4.00 3.84 -11.17
N ALA A 90 4.30 2.57 -11.37
CA ALA A 90 3.40 1.46 -11.08
C ALA A 90 4.18 0.35 -10.39
N ARG A 91 3.61 -0.21 -9.33
CA ARG A 91 4.19 -1.30 -8.55
C ARG A 91 3.23 -2.48 -8.58
N VAL A 92 3.73 -3.64 -8.94
CA VAL A 92 3.05 -4.91 -8.74
C VAL A 92 3.85 -5.69 -7.71
N GLN A 93 3.19 -6.32 -6.75
CA GLN A 93 3.84 -7.22 -5.82
C GLN A 93 2.95 -8.40 -5.50
N TYR A 94 3.59 -9.56 -5.37
CA TYR A 94 3.00 -10.77 -4.87
C TYR A 94 3.89 -11.37 -3.78
N TRP A 95 3.31 -11.80 -2.67
CA TRP A 95 4.02 -12.60 -1.69
C TRP A 95 3.09 -13.62 -1.05
N THR A 96 3.69 -14.68 -0.51
CA THR A 96 3.02 -15.73 0.26
C THR A 96 3.86 -16.10 1.47
N THR A 97 3.20 -16.56 2.53
CA THR A 97 3.82 -17.03 3.78
C THR A 97 3.67 -18.53 3.93
N GLN A 98 4.37 -19.12 4.91
CA GLN A 98 4.27 -20.55 5.25
C GLN A 98 2.84 -20.93 5.65
N GLU A 99 2.17 -20.05 6.41
CA GLU A 99 0.78 -20.23 6.83
C GLU A 99 -0.25 -19.85 5.75
N SER A 100 0.13 -19.89 4.47
CA SER A 100 -0.75 -19.66 3.31
C SER A 100 -1.48 -18.30 3.29
N GLN A 101 -0.97 -17.31 4.03
CA GLN A 101 -1.38 -15.92 3.83
C GLN A 101 -0.68 -15.35 2.61
N ASN A 102 -1.41 -14.62 1.77
CA ASN A 102 -0.86 -14.04 0.56
C ASN A 102 -1.40 -12.65 0.27
N LEU A 103 -0.63 -11.90 -0.52
CA LEU A 103 -0.99 -10.60 -1.06
C LEU A 103 -0.69 -10.56 -2.54
N LEU A 104 -1.64 -10.12 -3.34
CA LEU A 104 -1.42 -9.58 -4.67
C LEU A 104 -1.82 -8.11 -4.67
N GLN A 105 -0.88 -7.20 -4.90
CA GLN A 105 -1.13 -5.76 -4.85
C GLN A 105 -0.59 -5.07 -6.11
N PHE A 106 -1.40 -4.20 -6.67
CA PHE A 106 -1.06 -3.29 -7.76
C PHE A 106 -1.33 -1.85 -7.32
N VAL A 107 -0.29 -1.02 -7.28
CA VAL A 107 -0.39 0.40 -6.95
C VAL A 107 0.14 1.21 -8.11
N HIS A 108 -0.58 2.22 -8.54
CA HIS A 108 -0.14 3.07 -9.65
C HIS A 108 -0.32 4.56 -9.36
N THR A 109 0.49 5.35 -10.03
CA THR A 109 0.51 6.82 -9.99
C THR A 109 0.91 7.25 -11.38
N ILE A 110 -0.05 7.79 -12.12
CA ILE A 110 0.07 8.10 -13.55
C ILE A 110 -0.24 9.58 -13.73
N TYR A 111 0.72 10.27 -14.34
CA TYR A 111 0.58 11.67 -14.75
C TYR A 111 0.43 11.74 -16.26
N SER A 112 -0.62 12.39 -16.74
CA SER A 112 -0.77 12.64 -18.18
C SER A 112 0.23 13.69 -18.67
N PRO A 113 0.48 13.82 -19.98
CA PRO A 113 1.34 14.88 -20.52
C PRO A 113 0.90 16.27 -20.05
N GLY A 114 1.86 17.06 -19.55
CA GLY A 114 1.62 18.38 -18.98
C GLY A 114 0.87 18.37 -17.64
N GLU A 115 0.81 17.23 -16.96
CA GLU A 115 0.12 17.02 -15.67
C GLU A 115 -1.35 17.45 -15.68
N LYS A 116 -2.03 17.34 -16.84
CA LYS A 116 -3.46 17.68 -16.94
C LYS A 116 -4.36 16.78 -16.09
N PHE A 117 -3.98 15.51 -15.98
CA PHE A 117 -4.66 14.49 -15.19
C PHE A 117 -3.66 13.77 -14.30
N TYR A 118 -4.13 13.48 -13.09
CA TYR A 118 -3.44 12.70 -12.08
C TYR A 118 -4.34 11.52 -11.69
N LEU A 119 -3.93 10.33 -12.12
CA LEU A 119 -4.62 9.07 -11.86
C LEU A 119 -3.74 8.27 -10.89
N ASN A 120 -4.28 7.97 -9.71
CA ASN A 120 -3.56 7.15 -8.75
C ASN A 120 -4.50 6.22 -8.02
N GLY A 121 -4.00 5.04 -7.65
CA GLY A 121 -4.87 4.03 -7.07
C GLY A 121 -4.14 2.76 -6.66
N GLU A 122 -4.92 1.87 -6.06
CA GLU A 122 -4.55 0.59 -5.53
C GLU A 122 -5.62 -0.45 -5.89
N ILE A 123 -5.18 -1.64 -6.27
CA ILE A 123 -6.00 -2.84 -6.36
C ILE A 123 -5.24 -3.93 -5.61
N SER A 124 -5.85 -4.48 -4.57
CA SER A 124 -5.20 -5.43 -3.68
C SER A 124 -6.12 -6.58 -3.34
N SER A 125 -5.58 -7.79 -3.36
CA SER A 125 -6.23 -9.00 -2.89
C SER A 125 -5.37 -9.63 -1.81
N TYR A 126 -5.99 -9.90 -0.67
CA TYR A 126 -5.38 -10.53 0.49
C TYR A 126 -6.10 -11.84 0.78
N LYS A 127 -5.35 -12.87 1.16
CA LYS A 127 -5.86 -14.03 1.88
C LYS A 127 -5.25 -13.98 3.27
N ASN A 128 -6.10 -13.80 4.29
CA ASN A 128 -5.67 -13.63 5.66
C ASN A 128 -6.30 -14.70 6.55
N ARG A 129 -5.62 -14.96 7.66
CA ARG A 129 -6.09 -15.77 8.79
C ARG A 129 -6.07 -14.89 10.03
N LEU A 130 -7.15 -14.87 10.79
CA LEU A 130 -7.24 -14.13 12.05
C LEU A 130 -7.62 -15.07 13.18
N TYR A 131 -7.21 -14.71 14.40
CA TYR A 131 -7.77 -15.27 15.61
C TYR A 131 -9.10 -14.61 15.96
N TYR A 132 -10.16 -15.39 15.98
CA TYR A 132 -11.48 -14.99 16.45
C TYR A 132 -11.69 -15.46 17.89
N PHE A 133 -11.93 -14.52 18.80
CA PHE A 133 -12.18 -14.82 20.21
C PHE A 133 -13.66 -14.76 20.57
N GLY A 134 -14.45 -13.94 19.87
CA GLY A 134 -15.82 -13.59 20.24
C GLY A 134 -16.06 -12.09 20.24
N ILE A 135 -17.32 -11.68 20.38
CA ILE A 135 -17.73 -10.28 20.48
C ILE A 135 -18.01 -9.92 21.96
N GLY A 136 -17.46 -8.78 22.40
CA GLY A 136 -17.71 -8.18 23.72
C GLY A 136 -16.45 -8.06 24.58
N ASN A 137 -16.62 -7.53 25.79
CA ASN A 137 -15.52 -7.40 26.76
C ASN A 137 -15.31 -8.69 27.58
N ASP A 138 -16.35 -9.53 27.71
CA ASP A 138 -16.33 -10.78 28.49
C ASP A 138 -16.05 -11.98 27.59
N VAL A 139 -14.89 -11.97 26.94
CA VAL A 139 -14.48 -13.01 26.00
C VAL A 139 -13.32 -13.80 26.60
N SER A 140 -13.46 -15.12 26.69
CA SER A 140 -12.42 -16.00 27.23
C SER A 140 -11.34 -16.27 26.19
N ASP A 141 -10.07 -16.32 26.60
CA ASP A 141 -8.96 -16.75 25.75
C ASP A 141 -9.15 -18.18 25.23
N ASN A 142 -9.83 -19.03 25.99
CA ASN A 142 -10.16 -20.39 25.56
C ASN A 142 -11.11 -20.37 24.36
N ASN A 143 -11.72 -19.23 24.05
CA ASN A 143 -12.63 -19.12 22.94
C ASN A 143 -11.97 -18.93 21.57
N ARG A 144 -10.65 -18.76 21.53
CA ARG A 144 -9.87 -18.51 20.32
C ARG A 144 -10.13 -19.57 19.24
N SER A 145 -10.32 -19.15 18.00
CA SER A 145 -10.56 -20.01 16.83
C SER A 145 -9.99 -19.35 15.57
N PHE A 146 -9.55 -20.14 14.60
CA PHE A 146 -9.07 -19.58 13.32
C PHE A 146 -10.23 -19.17 12.41
N LEU A 147 -10.09 -18.00 11.80
CA LEU A 147 -11.01 -17.49 10.79
C LEU A 147 -10.23 -17.06 9.56
N ASP A 148 -10.39 -17.81 8.47
CA ASP A 148 -9.79 -17.49 7.18
C ASP A 148 -10.77 -16.65 6.36
N PHE A 149 -10.27 -15.64 5.67
CA PHE A 149 -11.08 -14.84 4.76
C PHE A 149 -10.23 -14.19 3.68
N ASN A 150 -10.89 -13.83 2.58
CA ASN A 150 -10.29 -13.05 1.52
C ASN A 150 -10.76 -11.61 1.61
N LEU A 151 -9.84 -10.67 1.42
CA LEU A 151 -10.12 -9.24 1.38
C LEU A 151 -9.68 -8.68 0.04
N PHE A 152 -10.62 -8.11 -0.70
CA PHE A 152 -10.36 -7.43 -1.95
C PHE A 152 -10.63 -5.94 -1.82
N ILE A 153 -9.63 -5.13 -2.17
CA ILE A 153 -9.66 -3.67 -2.07
C ILE A 153 -9.42 -3.08 -3.45
N ILE A 154 -10.29 -2.15 -3.83
CA ILE A 154 -10.06 -1.23 -4.94
C ILE A 154 -10.10 0.18 -4.37
N ASN A 155 -9.10 0.99 -4.68
CA ASN A 155 -9.10 2.42 -4.39
C ASN A 155 -8.59 3.15 -5.63
N GLN A 156 -9.42 3.94 -6.27
CA GLN A 156 -9.09 4.64 -7.52
C GLN A 156 -9.38 6.11 -7.37
N ARG A 157 -8.41 6.95 -7.72
CA ARG A 157 -8.53 8.40 -7.68
C ARG A 157 -8.25 8.96 -9.06
N PHE A 158 -9.20 9.73 -9.58
CA PHE A 158 -9.08 10.43 -10.84
C PHE A 158 -9.19 11.91 -10.59
N GLN A 159 -8.11 12.64 -10.84
CA GLN A 159 -7.99 14.05 -10.52
C GLN A 159 -7.55 14.85 -11.76
N LYS A 160 -8.12 16.04 -11.92
CA LYS A 160 -7.78 16.99 -12.97
C LYS A 160 -6.99 18.15 -12.36
N SER A 161 -5.97 18.60 -13.07
CA SER A 161 -5.23 19.79 -12.68
C SER A 161 -6.11 21.03 -12.81
N ILE A 162 -6.19 21.80 -11.72
CA ILE A 162 -6.91 23.08 -11.65
C ILE A 162 -5.97 24.27 -11.55
N ALA A 163 -4.75 24.04 -11.06
CA ALA A 163 -3.66 25.01 -11.03
C ALA A 163 -2.33 24.26 -11.00
N LYS A 164 -1.22 24.98 -11.09
CA LYS A 164 0.12 24.40 -10.96
C LYS A 164 0.21 23.63 -9.63
N ASN A 165 0.58 22.35 -9.69
CA ASN A 165 0.70 21.45 -8.55
C ASN A 165 -0.60 21.15 -7.77
N GLN A 166 -1.78 21.53 -8.29
CA GLN A 166 -3.07 21.33 -7.61
C GLN A 166 -4.03 20.52 -8.46
N PHE A 167 -4.58 19.47 -7.86
CA PHE A 167 -5.46 18.51 -8.51
C PHE A 167 -6.75 18.40 -7.72
N LEU A 168 -7.87 18.36 -8.44
CA LEU A 168 -9.20 18.16 -7.88
C LEU A 168 -9.90 17.06 -8.66
N GLY A 169 -10.57 16.16 -7.96
CA GLY A 169 -11.35 15.12 -8.63
C GLY A 169 -12.14 14.24 -7.70
N LEU A 170 -12.31 12.99 -8.10
CA LEU A 170 -13.12 12.01 -7.42
C LEU A 170 -12.27 10.79 -7.04
N GLN A 171 -12.61 10.22 -5.90
CA GLN A 171 -12.09 8.94 -5.44
C GLN A 171 -13.23 7.93 -5.29
N TYR A 172 -12.93 6.69 -5.61
CA TYR A 172 -13.80 5.54 -5.40
C TYR A 172 -13.03 4.48 -4.61
N ARG A 173 -13.64 3.96 -3.54
CA ARG A 173 -13.10 2.87 -2.75
C ARG A 173 -14.12 1.75 -2.61
N LEU A 174 -13.69 0.51 -2.80
CA LEU A 174 -14.42 -0.70 -2.50
C LEU A 174 -13.54 -1.58 -1.61
N SER A 175 -14.13 -2.17 -0.58
CA SER A 175 -13.50 -3.15 0.28
C SER A 175 -14.49 -4.29 0.48
N ARG A 176 -14.14 -5.49 0.02
CA ARG A 176 -14.99 -6.67 0.06
C ARG A 176 -14.31 -7.77 0.82
N VAL A 177 -14.94 -8.23 1.90
CA VAL A 177 -14.56 -9.44 2.62
C VAL A 177 -15.44 -10.58 2.11
N TYR A 178 -14.81 -11.66 1.69
CA TYR A 178 -15.50 -12.80 1.10
C TYR A 178 -14.77 -14.12 1.41
N ASN A 179 -15.43 -15.24 1.13
CA ASN A 179 -14.92 -16.58 1.44
C ASN A 179 -14.52 -16.72 2.91
N ILE A 180 -15.39 -16.23 3.80
CA ILE A 180 -15.22 -16.40 5.24
C ILE A 180 -15.35 -17.89 5.55
N SER A 181 -14.25 -18.50 5.96
CA SER A 181 -14.13 -19.93 6.21
C SER A 181 -13.61 -20.15 7.63
N PRO A 182 -14.50 -20.45 8.58
CA PRO A 182 -14.10 -20.86 9.92
C PRO A 182 -13.42 -22.23 9.83
N GLN A 183 -12.21 -22.36 10.37
CA GLN A 183 -11.54 -23.66 10.46
C GLN A 183 -12.20 -24.54 11.49
N ASN A 184 -11.97 -25.85 11.43
CA ASN A 184 -12.40 -26.74 12.50
C ASN A 184 -11.57 -26.50 13.76
N GLY A 185 -12.09 -26.92 14.92
CA GLY A 185 -11.35 -26.80 16.18
C GLY A 185 -11.40 -25.42 16.84
N ARG A 186 -10.68 -25.33 17.96
CA ARG A 186 -10.31 -24.07 18.63
C ARG A 186 -8.79 -23.93 18.57
N VAL A 187 -8.26 -22.84 19.12
CA VAL A 187 -6.83 -22.60 19.18
C VAL A 187 -6.41 -22.38 20.63
N ASN A 188 -5.30 -23.00 21.05
CA ASN A 188 -4.70 -22.74 22.36
C ASN A 188 -3.94 -21.39 22.40
N LYS A 189 -3.24 -21.11 23.51
CA LYS A 189 -2.45 -19.87 23.66
C LYS A 189 -1.22 -19.84 22.76
N ASP A 190 -0.68 -21.02 22.46
CA ASP A 190 0.56 -21.24 21.70
C ASP A 190 0.32 -21.21 20.18
N GLY A 191 -0.94 -21.23 19.73
CA GLY A 191 -1.32 -21.20 18.31
C GLY A 191 -1.69 -22.56 17.73
N ASP A 192 -1.68 -23.63 18.52
CA ASP A 192 -2.01 -24.97 18.06
C ASP A 192 -3.53 -25.21 18.03
N GLU A 193 -3.96 -25.98 17.04
CA GLU A 193 -5.33 -26.44 16.93
C GLU A 193 -5.66 -27.45 18.03
N ILE A 194 -6.77 -27.21 18.74
CA ILE A 194 -7.31 -28.10 19.77
C ILE A 194 -8.72 -28.55 19.38
N ALA A 195 -9.09 -29.74 19.85
CA ALA A 195 -10.42 -30.28 19.61
C ALA A 195 -11.53 -29.35 20.14
N GLY A 196 -12.56 -29.13 19.33
CA GLY A 196 -13.72 -28.33 19.70
C GLY A 196 -14.44 -27.77 18.47
N THR A 197 -15.54 -27.07 18.71
CA THR A 197 -16.25 -26.34 17.67
C THR A 197 -15.73 -24.90 17.62
N ASN A 198 -15.45 -24.42 16.41
CA ASN A 198 -15.02 -23.05 16.17
C ASN A 198 -16.07 -22.07 16.69
N TYR A 199 -15.63 -21.06 17.44
CA TYR A 199 -16.52 -20.11 18.09
C TYR A 199 -17.29 -19.22 17.10
N PHE A 200 -16.76 -19.05 15.88
CA PHE A 200 -17.42 -18.34 14.79
C PHE A 200 -18.50 -19.17 14.09
N LEU A 201 -18.74 -20.42 14.46
CA LEU A 201 -19.85 -21.20 13.89
C LEU A 201 -21.18 -20.91 14.62
N PRO A 202 -22.33 -21.13 13.95
CA PRO A 202 -23.63 -21.06 14.62
C PRO A 202 -23.65 -21.96 15.86
N GLY A 203 -24.03 -21.40 17.02
CA GLY A 203 -23.98 -22.08 18.32
C GLY A 203 -22.69 -21.86 19.13
N GLY A 204 -21.68 -21.20 18.56
CA GLY A 204 -20.51 -20.70 19.29
C GLY A 204 -20.81 -19.38 19.99
N ASP A 205 -20.50 -18.24 19.36
CA ASP A 205 -20.86 -16.93 19.91
C ASP A 205 -22.36 -16.63 19.69
N PRO A 206 -23.18 -16.51 20.76
CA PRO A 206 -24.60 -16.18 20.65
C PRO A 206 -24.87 -14.72 20.27
N ARG A 207 -23.87 -13.84 20.37
CA ARG A 207 -23.99 -12.40 20.05
C ARG A 207 -23.76 -12.12 18.57
N LEU A 208 -23.20 -13.08 17.84
CA LEU A 208 -22.86 -12.96 16.44
C LEU A 208 -24.05 -13.40 15.57
N ASP A 209 -24.71 -12.44 14.94
CA ASP A 209 -25.86 -12.68 14.05
C ASP A 209 -25.44 -13.43 12.77
N ALA A 210 -26.37 -14.18 12.17
CA ALA A 210 -26.14 -14.92 10.93
C ALA A 210 -25.68 -13.99 9.79
N ARG A 211 -26.17 -12.74 9.75
CA ARG A 211 -25.76 -11.75 8.74
C ARG A 211 -24.31 -11.31 8.89
N GLN A 212 -23.79 -11.30 10.12
CA GLN A 212 -22.39 -10.90 10.40
C GLN A 212 -21.39 -11.99 10.01
N ARG A 213 -21.88 -13.23 9.77
CA ARG A 213 -21.07 -14.36 9.30
C ARG A 213 -20.95 -14.42 7.79
N GLN A 214 -21.68 -13.57 7.07
CA GLN A 214 -21.71 -13.54 5.63
C GLN A 214 -20.66 -12.58 5.06
N ASN A 215 -20.37 -12.76 3.77
CA ASN A 215 -19.56 -11.84 2.99
C ASN A 215 -20.15 -10.43 3.08
N PHE A 216 -19.30 -9.43 3.23
CA PHE A 216 -19.72 -8.03 3.26
C PHE A 216 -18.84 -7.17 2.36
N SER A 217 -19.45 -6.18 1.75
CA SER A 217 -18.78 -5.13 0.99
C SER A 217 -19.10 -3.79 1.61
N VAL A 218 -18.09 -2.91 1.58
CA VAL A 218 -18.26 -1.49 1.84
C VAL A 218 -17.64 -0.76 0.69
N SER A 219 -18.40 0.16 0.12
CA SER A 219 -17.92 1.04 -0.92
C SER A 219 -18.22 2.49 -0.58
N GLY A 220 -17.45 3.38 -1.18
CA GLY A 220 -17.64 4.80 -1.04
C GLY A 220 -17.09 5.56 -2.23
N ILE A 221 -17.67 6.73 -2.44
CA ILE A 221 -17.22 7.70 -3.43
C ILE A 221 -17.11 9.05 -2.75
N GLY A 222 -16.22 9.90 -3.22
CA GLY A 222 -16.21 11.28 -2.76
C GLY A 222 -15.17 12.16 -3.44
N PRO A 223 -15.17 13.46 -3.14
CA PRO A 223 -14.21 14.39 -3.68
C PRO A 223 -12.84 14.20 -3.05
N VAL A 224 -11.81 14.45 -3.85
CA VAL A 224 -10.42 14.48 -3.43
C VAL A 224 -9.72 15.71 -4.02
N TYR A 225 -8.90 16.35 -3.20
CA TYR A 225 -8.04 17.46 -3.59
C TYR A 225 -6.61 17.14 -3.16
N THR A 226 -5.67 17.21 -4.10
CA THR A 226 -4.26 16.99 -3.84
C THR A 226 -3.45 18.21 -4.29
N LEU A 227 -2.70 18.81 -3.36
CA LEU A 227 -1.63 19.76 -3.65
C LEU A 227 -0.30 19.04 -3.47
N ASP A 228 0.43 18.84 -4.57
CA ASP A 228 1.69 18.12 -4.58
C ASP A 228 2.78 18.94 -5.29
N SER A 229 3.59 19.63 -4.50
CA SER A 229 4.75 20.42 -4.95
C SER A 229 6.07 19.65 -4.83
N ARG A 230 6.03 18.34 -4.53
CA ARG A 230 7.22 17.51 -4.43
C ARG A 230 7.91 17.34 -5.77
N ASP A 231 9.23 17.31 -5.73
CA ASP A 231 10.10 17.02 -6.87
C ASP A 231 9.94 15.57 -7.38
N VAL A 232 9.91 14.60 -6.46
CA VAL A 232 9.80 13.17 -6.76
C VAL A 232 8.76 12.51 -5.85
N ALA A 233 7.78 11.83 -6.45
CA ALA A 233 6.68 11.21 -5.70
C ALA A 233 7.11 10.04 -4.78
N LEU A 234 8.17 9.30 -5.15
CA LEU A 234 8.65 8.11 -4.43
C LEU A 234 9.71 8.42 -3.36
N GLY A 235 10.30 9.61 -3.37
CA GLY A 235 11.43 9.97 -2.53
C GLY A 235 11.72 11.46 -2.65
N ALA A 236 10.80 12.28 -2.12
CA ALA A 236 10.88 13.71 -2.26
C ALA A 236 12.06 14.27 -1.45
N THR A 237 12.85 15.15 -2.08
CA THR A 237 13.92 15.88 -1.38
C THR A 237 13.51 17.31 -1.06
N ARG A 238 12.53 17.86 -1.79
CA ARG A 238 11.99 19.21 -1.63
C ARG A 238 10.49 19.24 -1.92
N GLY A 239 9.81 20.25 -1.38
CA GLY A 239 8.38 20.49 -1.62
C GLY A 239 7.48 19.99 -0.49
N SER A 240 6.17 20.04 -0.73
CA SER A 240 5.13 19.73 0.25
C SER A 240 4.00 18.93 -0.41
N LEU A 241 3.32 18.10 0.38
CA LEU A 241 2.15 17.34 -0.03
C LEU A 241 1.01 17.63 0.94
N LEU A 242 -0.13 18.04 0.40
CA LEU A 242 -1.40 18.14 1.10
C LEU A 242 -2.42 17.29 0.32
N ASP A 243 -3.05 16.34 0.99
CA ASP A 243 -4.08 15.47 0.41
C ASP A 243 -5.34 15.57 1.29
N LEU A 244 -6.42 16.09 0.71
CA LEU A 244 -7.71 16.26 1.35
C LEU A 244 -8.73 15.38 0.66
N GLN A 245 -9.44 14.55 1.43
CA GLN A 245 -10.42 13.64 0.89
C GLN A 245 -11.64 13.55 1.80
N VAL A 246 -12.81 13.41 1.21
CA VAL A 246 -14.05 13.05 1.90
C VAL A 246 -14.58 11.78 1.24
N MET A 247 -15.11 10.85 2.03
CA MET A 247 -15.64 9.58 1.53
C MET A 247 -17.07 9.42 2.02
N PHE A 248 -18.01 9.34 1.09
CA PHE A 248 -19.40 9.00 1.38
C PHE A 248 -19.58 7.50 1.14
N ASN A 249 -19.80 6.75 2.21
CA ASN A 249 -20.04 5.32 2.14
C ASN A 249 -21.54 5.05 2.12
N GLY A 250 -22.02 4.19 1.22
CA GLY A 250 -23.46 3.95 1.06
C GLY A 250 -23.77 2.57 0.51
N LYS A 251 -24.90 1.99 0.95
CA LYS A 251 -25.39 0.66 0.55
C LYS A 251 -25.66 0.50 -0.95
N PHE A 252 -25.89 1.60 -1.68
CA PHE A 252 -26.21 1.55 -3.12
C PHE A 252 -24.97 1.40 -4.02
N ILE A 253 -23.78 1.59 -3.46
CA ILE A 253 -22.52 1.52 -4.20
C ILE A 253 -21.82 0.18 -3.88
N GLY A 254 -22.32 -0.58 -2.87
CA GLY A 254 -21.80 -1.88 -2.43
C GLY A 254 -22.41 -2.37 -1.12
#